data_AF-A0A6V7LC53-F1
#
_entry.id   AF-A0A6V7LC53-F1
#
_cell.length_a   1.000
_cell.length_b   1.000
_cell.length_c   1.000
_cell.angle_alpha   90.00
_cell.angle_beta   90.00
_cell.angle_gamma   90.00
#
_symmetry.space_group_name_H-M   'P 1'
#
loop_
_entity.id
_entity.type
_entity.pdbx_description
1 polymer ?
#
loop_
_entity_poly.entity_id
_entity_poly.type
_entity_poly.pdbx_seq_one_letter_code
_entity_poly.pdbx_strand_id
1 'polypeptide(L)'
;TYCLDKQVADSACTSTAYMTGVKTNYGTLGINGHVKRHDCTTQLNTTNHVDSILQWAINNGRSAGIVTTTRITHASPAGGYSHVANRDWESDKDLAKDGAELCKDIAKQLVTQEPGKSLSVVMGGGRRAFLGRKQVDDEGTRGNRRDGRNLIDEWMKGKAARGQRAAYSWNRKSVQDIIAHPEKYDNVLGLYEDTHMQYHLEASPETEPTLEEMTEAAIKVLSKNKNGFVLFVE
;
A
#
# COMPACT_ATOMS: atom_id res chain seq x y z
N THR A 1 12.70 17.00 11.14
CA THR A 1 12.12 15.68 10.80
C THR A 1 12.65 14.52 11.64
N TYR A 2 13.48 14.74 12.68
CA TYR A 2 14.07 13.65 13.49
C TYR A 2 13.07 12.57 13.95
N CYS A 3 13.49 11.29 13.90
CA CYS A 3 12.83 10.14 14.53
C CYS A 3 13.11 10.14 16.04
N LEU A 4 12.33 9.45 16.87
CA LEU A 4 12.55 9.44 18.32
C LEU A 4 13.95 8.98 18.75
N ASP A 5 14.60 8.13 17.95
CA ASP A 5 15.90 7.50 18.23
C ASP A 5 17.02 7.90 17.24
N LYS A 6 16.74 8.78 16.27
CA LYS A 6 17.71 9.23 15.25
C LYS A 6 17.50 10.69 14.85
N GLN A 7 18.60 11.46 14.80
CA GLN A 7 18.59 12.86 14.35
C GLN A 7 18.25 12.98 12.86
N VAL A 8 18.90 12.16 12.02
CA VAL A 8 18.60 12.02 10.60
C VAL A 8 17.57 10.92 10.42
N ALA A 9 16.42 11.28 9.87
CA ALA A 9 15.26 10.40 9.77
C ALA A 9 15.29 9.53 8.51
N ASP A 10 14.52 8.45 8.53
CA ASP A 10 14.16 7.68 7.34
C ASP A 10 12.69 7.88 6.96
N SER A 11 12.32 7.40 5.77
CA SER A 11 10.95 7.48 5.25
C SER A 11 9.91 6.87 6.19
N ALA A 12 10.23 5.80 6.92
CA ALA A 12 9.24 5.08 7.73
C ALA A 12 8.82 5.86 8.98
N CYS A 13 9.79 6.35 9.76
CA CYS A 13 9.46 7.12 10.95
C CYS A 13 8.76 8.45 10.57
N THR A 14 9.15 9.06 9.43
CA THR A 14 8.50 10.28 8.95
C THR A 14 7.10 10.01 8.43
N SER A 15 6.87 8.90 7.71
CA SER A 15 5.54 8.52 7.24
C SER A 15 4.58 8.29 8.39
N THR A 16 5.02 7.58 9.44
CA THR A 16 4.23 7.48 10.67
C THR A 16 3.92 8.87 11.23
N ALA A 17 4.89 9.77 11.30
CA ALA A 17 4.67 11.11 11.85
C ALA A 17 3.64 11.93 11.04
N TYR A 18 3.79 12.02 9.71
CA TYR A 18 2.89 12.87 8.91
C TYR A 18 1.55 12.20 8.57
N MET A 19 1.45 10.86 8.61
CA MET A 19 0.20 10.15 8.36
C MET A 19 -0.64 9.96 9.63
N THR A 20 0.00 9.78 10.79
CA THR A 20 -0.68 9.40 12.05
C THR A 20 -0.64 10.49 13.13
N GLY A 21 0.22 11.50 12.96
CA GLY A 21 0.45 12.55 13.95
C GLY A 21 1.38 12.15 15.10
N VAL A 22 1.95 10.94 15.08
CA VAL A 22 2.81 10.40 16.14
C VAL A 22 4.21 10.13 15.60
N LYS A 23 5.24 10.71 16.24
CA LYS A 23 6.63 10.34 15.95
C LYS A 23 6.95 8.96 16.48
N THR A 24 7.81 8.24 15.78
CA THR A 24 8.25 6.91 16.16
C THR A 24 9.74 6.68 15.89
N ASN A 25 10.20 5.45 16.13
CA ASN A 25 11.58 5.02 15.93
C ASN A 25 11.89 4.79 14.44
N TYR A 26 13.17 4.95 14.09
CA TYR A 26 13.71 4.73 12.76
C TYR A 26 13.32 3.35 12.20
N GLY A 27 12.85 3.31 10.95
CA GLY A 27 12.52 2.06 10.25
C GLY A 27 11.23 1.37 10.70
N THR A 28 10.40 2.01 11.52
CA THR A 28 9.10 1.47 11.97
C THR A 28 7.92 2.23 11.34
N LEU A 29 6.80 1.55 11.12
CA LEU A 29 5.61 2.09 10.45
C LEU A 29 4.36 1.90 11.31
N GLY A 30 3.56 2.95 11.48
CA GLY A 30 2.22 2.87 12.09
C GLY A 30 2.21 2.44 13.56
N ILE A 31 3.35 2.47 14.24
CA ILE A 31 3.48 2.08 15.65
C ILE A 31 4.17 3.18 16.44
N ASN A 32 3.86 3.29 17.73
CA ASN A 32 4.44 4.28 18.62
C ASN A 32 5.92 3.96 18.97
N GLY A 33 6.57 4.87 19.70
CA GLY A 33 7.99 4.74 20.08
C GLY A 33 8.35 3.60 21.04
N HIS A 34 7.38 2.84 21.54
CA HIS A 34 7.63 1.69 22.41
C HIS A 34 8.21 0.51 21.62
N VAL A 35 7.77 0.31 20.37
CA VAL A 35 8.22 -0.81 19.54
C VAL A 35 9.59 -0.49 18.95
N LYS A 36 10.57 -1.36 19.20
CA LYS A 36 11.91 -1.25 18.61
C LYS A 36 11.95 -1.88 17.23
N ARG A 37 12.87 -1.40 16.38
CA ARG A 37 13.03 -1.97 15.05
C ARG A 37 13.33 -3.47 15.13
N HIS A 38 12.69 -4.28 14.28
CA HIS A 38 12.72 -5.76 14.27
C HIS A 38 11.99 -6.47 15.41
N ASP A 39 11.38 -5.76 16.36
CA ASP A 39 10.64 -6.40 17.47
C ASP A 39 9.22 -6.81 17.05
N CYS A 40 9.13 -7.96 16.38
CA CYS A 40 7.86 -8.54 15.96
C CYS A 40 6.92 -8.79 17.15
N THR A 41 7.41 -9.29 18.28
CA THR A 41 6.57 -9.63 19.43
C THR A 41 5.87 -8.40 20.01
N THR A 42 6.60 -7.31 20.23
CA THR A 42 6.03 -6.08 20.79
C THR A 42 5.09 -5.39 19.80
N GLN A 43 5.31 -5.54 18.48
CA GLN A 43 4.39 -5.02 17.47
C GLN A 43 3.01 -5.69 17.50
N LEU A 44 2.90 -6.94 17.97
CA LEU A 44 1.62 -7.67 18.03
C LEU A 44 0.66 -7.07 19.06
N ASN A 45 1.15 -6.31 20.02
CA ASN A 45 0.32 -5.56 20.95
C ASN A 45 -0.29 -4.33 20.25
N THR A 46 -1.58 -4.40 19.95
CA THR A 46 -2.32 -3.35 19.22
C THR A 46 -2.41 -2.02 19.98
N THR A 47 -2.15 -1.98 21.29
CA THR A 47 -2.04 -0.71 22.03
C THR A 47 -0.85 0.14 21.58
N ASN A 48 0.10 -0.46 20.86
CA ASN A 48 1.21 0.24 20.24
C ASN A 48 0.89 0.79 18.83
N HIS A 49 -0.25 0.44 18.24
CA HIS A 49 -0.63 0.87 16.90
C HIS A 49 -1.18 2.30 16.94
N VAL A 50 -0.89 3.08 15.90
CA VAL A 50 -1.39 4.46 15.75
C VAL A 50 -2.14 4.59 14.42
N ASP A 51 -3.34 5.14 14.48
CA ASP A 51 -4.23 5.25 13.32
C ASP A 51 -3.80 6.39 12.38
N SER A 52 -3.80 6.10 11.08
CA SER A 52 -3.49 7.08 10.04
C SER A 52 -4.68 7.95 9.66
N ILE A 53 -4.43 9.09 9.01
CA ILE A 53 -5.45 9.95 8.42
C ILE A 53 -6.35 9.20 7.41
N LEU A 54 -5.85 8.14 6.77
CA LEU A 54 -6.64 7.28 5.91
C LEU A 54 -7.65 6.45 6.72
N GLN A 55 -7.22 5.89 7.87
CA GLN A 55 -8.11 5.22 8.81
C GLN A 55 -9.17 6.19 9.36
N TRP A 56 -8.76 7.39 9.76
CA TRP A 56 -9.68 8.43 10.21
C TRP A 56 -10.71 8.81 9.14
N ALA A 57 -10.29 8.93 7.87
CA ALA A 57 -11.20 9.21 6.76
C ALA A 57 -12.23 8.09 6.58
N ILE A 58 -11.79 6.82 6.55
CA ILE A 58 -12.66 5.66 6.42
C ILE A 58 -13.66 5.59 7.59
N ASN A 59 -13.19 5.79 8.83
CA ASN A 59 -14.05 5.81 10.02
C ASN A 59 -15.12 6.91 9.99
N ASN A 60 -14.89 7.98 9.23
CA ASN A 60 -15.83 9.08 9.03
C ASN A 60 -16.63 8.97 7.73
N GLY A 61 -16.71 7.77 7.13
CA GLY A 61 -17.52 7.50 5.93
C GLY A 61 -16.98 8.16 4.66
N ARG A 62 -15.72 8.62 4.66
CA ARG A 62 -15.01 9.15 3.49
C ARG A 62 -14.27 8.04 2.77
N SER A 63 -13.99 8.25 1.49
CA SER A 63 -13.11 7.35 0.74
C SER A 63 -11.65 7.68 1.04
N ALA A 64 -10.77 6.70 0.90
CA ALA A 64 -9.34 6.87 1.06
C ALA A 64 -8.59 6.18 -0.08
N GLY A 65 -7.47 6.77 -0.50
CA GLY A 65 -6.62 6.16 -1.50
C GLY A 65 -5.16 6.58 -1.42
N ILE A 66 -4.33 5.80 -2.10
CA ILE A 66 -2.89 5.96 -2.20
C ILE A 66 -2.49 5.85 -3.67
N VAL A 67 -1.68 6.80 -4.13
CA VAL A 67 -0.96 6.78 -5.39
C VAL A 67 0.52 6.98 -5.08
N THR A 68 1.40 6.18 -5.67
CA THR A 68 2.85 6.34 -5.53
C THR A 68 3.56 5.85 -6.78
N THR A 69 4.72 6.40 -7.08
CA THR A 69 5.68 5.82 -8.04
C THR A 69 6.56 4.72 -7.42
N THR A 70 6.50 4.52 -6.11
CA THR A 70 7.26 3.47 -5.44
C THR A 70 6.48 2.14 -5.41
N ARG A 71 7.00 1.15 -4.68
CA ARG A 71 6.20 -0.05 -4.37
C ARG A 71 5.09 0.40 -3.44
N ILE A 72 3.87 -0.10 -3.61
CA ILE A 72 2.79 0.25 -2.67
C ILE A 72 3.09 -0.19 -1.22
N THR A 73 4.00 -1.15 -1.06
CA THR A 73 4.55 -1.65 0.21
C THR A 73 5.76 -0.88 0.73
N HIS A 74 6.24 0.13 0.00
CA HIS A 74 7.32 1.01 0.45
C HIS A 74 6.89 1.84 1.67
N ALA A 75 7.84 2.37 2.43
CA ALA A 75 7.57 2.99 3.72
C ALA A 75 6.59 4.17 3.67
N SER A 76 6.73 5.06 2.69
CA SER A 76 5.88 6.25 2.59
C SER A 76 4.39 5.91 2.42
N PRO A 77 3.96 5.07 1.45
CA PRO A 77 2.57 4.64 1.35
C PRO A 77 2.17 3.72 2.50
N ALA A 78 3.06 2.83 2.95
CA ALA A 78 2.79 1.84 3.99
C ALA A 78 2.51 2.46 5.37
N GLY A 79 3.03 3.64 5.69
CA GLY A 79 2.69 4.35 6.93
C GLY A 79 1.24 4.84 6.97
N GLY A 80 0.54 4.83 5.82
CA GLY A 80 -0.89 5.10 5.76
C GLY A 80 -1.77 3.89 6.13
N TYR A 81 -1.24 2.66 6.17
CA TYR A 81 -2.10 1.48 6.36
C TYR A 81 -1.49 0.28 7.11
N SER A 82 -0.20 0.29 7.43
CA SER A 82 0.48 -0.85 8.04
C SER A 82 1.08 -0.52 9.40
N HIS A 83 1.16 -1.54 10.23
CA HIS A 83 1.76 -1.53 11.57
C HIS A 83 2.90 -2.56 11.60
N VAL A 84 4.14 -2.11 11.37
CA VAL A 84 5.31 -3.01 11.32
C VAL A 84 6.55 -2.42 12.00
N ALA A 85 7.25 -3.29 12.73
CA ALA A 85 8.50 -3.01 13.43
C ALA A 85 9.71 -2.98 12.49
N ASN A 86 9.56 -3.38 11.22
CA ASN A 86 10.59 -3.16 10.22
C ASN A 86 9.94 -2.86 8.87
N ARG A 87 10.25 -1.69 8.30
CA ARG A 87 9.80 -1.25 6.97
C ARG A 87 10.17 -2.21 5.84
N ASP A 88 11.20 -3.04 6.04
CA ASP A 88 11.68 -3.99 5.04
C ASP A 88 10.80 -5.25 4.95
N TRP A 89 9.82 -5.44 5.87
CA TRP A 89 8.90 -6.58 5.88
C TRP A 89 7.77 -6.42 4.84
N GLU A 90 8.14 -6.15 3.59
CA GLU A 90 7.21 -5.87 2.49
C GLU A 90 6.43 -7.13 2.07
N SER A 91 7.06 -8.32 2.08
CA SER A 91 6.38 -9.61 1.93
C SER A 91 6.80 -10.65 2.99
N ASP A 92 6.12 -11.81 3.00
CA ASP A 92 6.41 -12.93 3.91
C ASP A 92 7.84 -13.49 3.75
N LYS A 93 8.44 -13.30 2.55
CA LYS A 93 9.85 -13.60 2.33
C LYS A 93 10.76 -12.79 3.26
N ASP A 94 10.45 -11.52 3.46
CA ASP A 94 11.29 -10.59 4.20
C ASP A 94 11.15 -10.81 5.71
N LEU A 95 9.94 -11.11 6.19
CA LEU A 95 9.72 -11.58 7.56
C LEU A 95 10.56 -12.82 7.88
N ALA A 96 10.54 -13.80 6.97
CA ALA A 96 11.25 -15.05 7.18
C ALA A 96 12.78 -14.93 7.06
N LYS A 97 13.30 -13.83 6.51
CA LYS A 97 14.73 -13.51 6.57
C LYS A 97 15.15 -13.04 7.97
N ASP A 98 14.23 -12.43 8.70
CA ASP A 98 14.45 -11.85 10.03
C ASP A 98 13.91 -12.75 11.17
N GLY A 99 13.34 -13.92 10.87
CA GLY A 99 12.72 -14.80 11.87
C GLY A 99 11.44 -14.22 12.51
N ALA A 100 10.73 -13.37 11.77
CA ALA A 100 9.57 -12.61 12.23
C ALA A 100 8.23 -13.16 11.71
N GLU A 101 8.14 -14.44 11.34
CA GLU A 101 6.97 -15.04 10.67
C GLU A 101 5.67 -15.03 11.50
N LEU A 102 5.76 -14.77 12.80
CA LEU A 102 4.58 -14.52 13.66
C LEU A 102 3.83 -13.23 13.27
N CYS A 103 4.53 -12.30 12.62
CA CYS A 103 4.02 -11.02 12.20
C CYS A 103 3.42 -11.07 10.78
N LYS A 104 2.66 -10.03 10.41
CA LYS A 104 2.08 -9.89 9.06
C LYS A 104 2.90 -8.91 8.25
N ASP A 105 3.24 -9.31 7.02
CA ASP A 105 3.95 -8.49 6.05
C ASP A 105 3.07 -7.36 5.52
N ILE A 106 3.68 -6.26 5.07
CA ILE A 106 3.00 -5.04 4.64
C ILE A 106 1.98 -5.35 3.52
N ALA A 107 2.34 -6.15 2.51
CA ALA A 107 1.42 -6.52 1.43
C ALA A 107 0.16 -7.24 1.96
N LYS A 108 0.33 -8.15 2.93
CA LYS A 108 -0.79 -8.83 3.58
C LYS A 108 -1.63 -7.89 4.45
N GLN A 109 -1.02 -6.91 5.13
CA GLN A 109 -1.78 -5.90 5.89
C GLN A 109 -2.66 -5.07 4.95
N LEU A 110 -2.13 -4.64 3.80
CA LEU A 110 -2.90 -3.92 2.77
C LEU A 110 -4.16 -4.66 2.35
N VAL A 111 -4.08 -5.98 2.16
CA VAL A 111 -5.22 -6.76 1.64
C VAL A 111 -6.17 -7.22 2.74
N THR A 112 -5.68 -7.45 3.97
CA THR A 112 -6.44 -8.17 5.01
C THR A 112 -6.78 -7.35 6.26
N GLN A 113 -6.18 -6.18 6.46
CA GLN A 113 -6.37 -5.36 7.66
C GLN A 113 -6.88 -3.95 7.31
N GLU A 114 -7.50 -3.30 8.29
CA GLU A 114 -7.82 -1.87 8.18
C GLU A 114 -6.56 -1.04 8.41
N PRO A 115 -6.43 0.13 7.76
CA PRO A 115 -7.35 0.67 6.75
C PRO A 115 -7.17 0.06 5.34
N GLY A 116 -6.11 -0.73 5.12
CA GLY A 116 -5.69 -1.22 3.80
C GLY A 116 -6.82 -1.86 2.98
N LYS A 117 -7.56 -2.82 3.55
CA LYS A 117 -8.61 -3.57 2.86
C LYS A 117 -9.81 -2.70 2.44
N SER A 118 -9.94 -1.52 3.05
CA SER A 118 -11.01 -0.55 2.83
C SER A 118 -10.59 0.65 1.99
N LEU A 119 -9.30 0.78 1.65
CA LEU A 119 -8.85 1.74 0.64
C LEU A 119 -9.60 1.50 -0.66
N SER A 120 -10.13 2.57 -1.24
CA SER A 120 -10.86 2.53 -2.51
C SER A 120 -9.90 2.55 -3.69
N VAL A 121 -8.79 3.30 -3.59
CA VAL A 121 -7.80 3.39 -4.66
C VAL A 121 -6.41 3.11 -4.10
N VAL A 122 -5.67 2.22 -4.74
CA VAL A 122 -4.33 1.83 -4.33
C VAL A 122 -3.53 1.64 -5.61
N MET A 123 -2.62 2.56 -5.95
CA MET A 123 -1.92 2.58 -7.24
C MET A 123 -0.42 2.84 -7.06
N GLY A 124 0.41 2.02 -7.70
CA GLY A 124 1.87 2.17 -7.74
C GLY A 124 2.54 0.91 -8.28
N GLY A 125 3.78 0.63 -7.89
CA GLY A 125 4.47 -0.62 -8.22
C GLY A 125 4.37 -1.69 -7.12
N GLY A 126 5.20 -2.73 -7.23
CA GLY A 126 5.47 -3.71 -6.17
C GLY A 126 4.75 -5.03 -6.33
N ARG A 127 4.33 -5.36 -7.56
CA ARG A 127 3.49 -6.53 -7.89
C ARG A 127 4.07 -7.84 -7.36
N ARG A 128 5.40 -7.98 -7.33
CA ARG A 128 6.06 -9.20 -6.84
C ARG A 128 5.74 -9.56 -5.38
N ALA A 129 5.44 -8.58 -4.52
CA ALA A 129 5.11 -8.81 -3.11
C ALA A 129 3.72 -9.44 -2.90
N PHE A 130 2.91 -9.47 -3.95
CA PHE A 130 1.52 -9.94 -3.93
C PHE A 130 1.35 -11.35 -4.53
N LEU A 131 2.37 -11.87 -5.22
CA LEU A 131 2.29 -13.13 -5.95
C LEU A 131 3.22 -14.20 -5.36
N GLY A 132 2.78 -15.44 -5.40
CA GLY A 132 3.58 -16.61 -5.04
C GLY A 132 4.77 -16.81 -5.99
N ARG A 133 5.89 -17.35 -5.49
CA ARG A 133 7.12 -17.61 -6.29
C ARG A 133 6.94 -18.46 -7.56
N LYS A 134 5.85 -19.23 -7.63
CA LYS A 134 5.51 -20.07 -8.79
C LYS A 134 4.66 -19.32 -9.83
N GLN A 135 4.09 -18.18 -9.46
CA GLN A 135 3.26 -17.35 -10.34
C GLN A 135 4.15 -16.35 -11.10
N VAL A 136 3.75 -16.07 -12.34
CA VAL A 136 4.38 -15.08 -13.22
C VAL A 136 3.35 -13.99 -13.45
N ASP A 137 3.75 -12.73 -13.31
CA ASP A 137 2.87 -11.58 -13.50
C ASP A 137 2.66 -11.23 -14.98
N ASP A 138 1.85 -10.19 -15.20
CA ASP A 138 1.48 -9.70 -16.54
C ASP A 138 2.68 -9.22 -17.38
N GLU A 139 3.85 -9.01 -16.78
CA GLU A 139 5.09 -8.57 -17.44
C GLU A 139 6.15 -9.67 -17.52
N GLY A 140 5.83 -10.89 -17.08
CA GLY A 140 6.75 -12.02 -17.14
C GLY A 140 7.66 -12.19 -15.91
N THR A 141 7.46 -11.40 -14.85
CA THR A 141 8.25 -11.47 -13.62
C THR A 141 7.63 -12.41 -12.60
N ARG A 142 8.46 -13.15 -11.85
CA ARG A 142 7.98 -14.07 -10.81
C ARG A 142 7.66 -13.34 -9.51
N GLY A 143 6.59 -13.78 -8.85
CA GLY A 143 6.27 -13.36 -7.48
C GLY A 143 7.38 -13.69 -6.48
N ASN A 144 7.36 -13.06 -5.30
CA ASN A 144 8.36 -13.27 -4.26
C ASN A 144 7.84 -14.03 -3.02
N ARG A 145 6.51 -14.23 -2.91
CA ARG A 145 5.89 -14.79 -1.72
C ARG A 145 6.19 -16.28 -1.52
N ARG A 146 6.50 -16.67 -0.27
CA ARG A 146 6.82 -18.07 0.11
C ARG A 146 5.57 -18.87 0.44
N ASP A 147 4.54 -18.20 0.92
CA ASP A 147 3.24 -18.78 1.30
C ASP A 147 2.38 -19.21 0.11
N GLY A 148 2.82 -18.92 -1.12
CA GLY A 148 2.13 -19.33 -2.35
C GLY A 148 0.82 -18.59 -2.62
N ARG A 149 0.52 -17.53 -1.86
CA ARG A 149 -0.73 -16.77 -1.98
C ARG A 149 -0.70 -15.82 -3.18
N ASN A 150 -1.88 -15.57 -3.72
CA ASN A 150 -2.14 -14.49 -4.65
C ASN A 150 -2.98 -13.41 -3.96
N LEU A 151 -2.31 -12.40 -3.44
CA LEU A 151 -2.96 -11.31 -2.71
C LEU A 151 -3.78 -10.39 -3.62
N ILE A 152 -3.48 -10.33 -4.93
CA ILE A 152 -4.31 -9.60 -5.91
C ILE A 152 -5.67 -10.28 -6.01
N ASP A 153 -5.71 -11.61 -6.20
CA ASP A 153 -6.95 -12.37 -6.27
C ASP A 153 -7.75 -12.28 -4.97
N GLU A 154 -7.07 -12.33 -3.82
CA GLU A 154 -7.72 -12.19 -2.52
C GLU A 154 -8.34 -10.81 -2.32
N TRP A 155 -7.65 -9.75 -2.75
CA TRP A 155 -8.19 -8.38 -2.70
C TRP A 155 -9.44 -8.26 -3.58
N MET A 156 -9.36 -8.75 -4.83
CA MET A 156 -10.49 -8.75 -5.77
C MET A 156 -11.70 -9.50 -5.21
N LYS A 157 -11.49 -10.72 -4.69
CA LYS A 157 -12.54 -11.53 -4.05
C LYS A 157 -13.12 -10.84 -2.83
N GLY A 158 -12.29 -10.19 -2.00
CA GLY A 158 -12.73 -9.45 -0.83
C GLY A 158 -13.63 -8.25 -1.19
N LYS A 159 -13.33 -7.52 -2.27
CA LYS A 159 -14.19 -6.44 -2.77
C LYS A 159 -15.50 -6.99 -3.36
N ALA A 160 -15.43 -8.04 -4.17
CA ALA A 160 -16.60 -8.69 -4.75
C ALA A 160 -17.56 -9.24 -3.68
N ALA A 161 -17.03 -9.84 -2.59
CA ALA A 161 -17.84 -10.33 -1.47
C ALA A 161 -18.60 -9.22 -0.72
N ARG A 162 -18.16 -7.95 -0.86
CA ARG A 162 -18.86 -6.76 -0.34
C ARG A 162 -19.79 -6.10 -1.36
N GLY A 163 -20.02 -6.74 -2.51
CA GLY A 163 -20.83 -6.18 -3.60
C GLY A 163 -20.20 -4.97 -4.28
N GLN A 164 -18.89 -4.78 -4.16
CA GLN A 164 -18.18 -3.63 -4.71
C GLN A 164 -17.54 -3.98 -6.05
N ARG A 165 -17.69 -3.10 -7.05
CA ARG A 165 -17.04 -3.26 -8.36
C ARG A 165 -15.57 -2.88 -8.24
N ALA A 166 -14.70 -3.87 -8.36
CA ALA A 166 -13.26 -3.70 -8.24
C ALA A 166 -12.57 -3.94 -9.58
N ALA A 167 -11.51 -3.18 -9.86
CA ALA A 167 -10.60 -3.41 -10.97
C ALA A 167 -9.18 -3.67 -10.48
N TYR A 168 -8.52 -4.60 -11.15
CA TYR A 168 -7.07 -4.73 -11.12
C TYR A 168 -6.49 -4.05 -12.37
N SER A 169 -5.63 -3.06 -12.17
CA SER A 169 -5.01 -2.24 -13.20
C SER A 169 -3.50 -2.49 -13.19
N TRP A 170 -2.91 -2.89 -14.32
CA TRP A 170 -1.49 -3.24 -14.35
C TRP A 170 -0.71 -2.53 -15.46
N ASN A 171 -1.39 -1.76 -16.31
CA ASN A 171 -0.77 -0.98 -17.37
C ASN A 171 -1.50 0.34 -17.61
N ARG A 172 -0.89 1.23 -18.39
CA ARG A 172 -1.43 2.54 -18.75
C ARG A 172 -2.80 2.44 -19.41
N LYS A 173 -3.02 1.45 -20.29
CA LYS A 173 -4.33 1.26 -20.95
C LYS A 173 -5.46 1.05 -19.94
N SER A 174 -5.22 0.25 -18.90
CA SER A 174 -6.21 0.05 -17.83
C SER A 174 -6.45 1.31 -16.98
N VAL A 175 -5.43 2.16 -16.78
CA VAL A 175 -5.61 3.47 -16.15
C VAL A 175 -6.45 4.40 -17.01
N GLN A 176 -6.19 4.44 -18.32
CA GLN A 176 -6.97 5.24 -19.27
C GLN A 176 -8.44 4.81 -19.32
N ASP A 177 -8.73 3.51 -19.21
CA ASP A 177 -10.12 3.03 -19.08
C ASP A 177 -10.79 3.52 -17.79
N ILE A 178 -10.07 3.52 -16.66
CA ILE A 178 -10.58 4.07 -15.39
C ILE A 178 -10.85 5.57 -15.49
N ILE A 179 -9.97 6.32 -16.16
CA ILE A 179 -10.12 7.76 -16.40
C ILE A 179 -11.36 8.05 -17.27
N ALA A 180 -11.59 7.24 -18.29
CA ALA A 180 -12.71 7.38 -19.22
C ALA A 180 -14.05 6.91 -18.62
N HIS A 181 -14.00 5.92 -17.72
CA HIS A 181 -15.19 5.24 -17.19
C HIS A 181 -15.15 5.05 -15.66
N PRO A 182 -14.91 6.11 -14.86
CA PRO A 182 -14.78 5.97 -13.40
C PRO A 182 -16.07 5.50 -12.72
N GLU A 183 -17.23 5.67 -13.35
CA GLU A 183 -18.52 5.19 -12.87
C GLU A 183 -18.61 3.66 -12.78
N LYS A 184 -17.74 2.92 -13.49
CA LYS A 184 -17.69 1.45 -13.46
C LYS A 184 -17.00 0.88 -12.22
N TYR A 185 -16.16 1.68 -11.55
CA TYR A 185 -15.21 1.17 -10.56
C TYR A 185 -15.41 1.79 -9.19
N ASP A 186 -15.80 1.01 -8.19
CA ASP A 186 -15.87 1.47 -6.80
C ASP A 186 -14.49 1.37 -6.13
N ASN A 187 -13.66 0.42 -6.58
CA ASN A 187 -12.31 0.23 -6.07
C ASN A 187 -11.31 -0.10 -7.19
N VAL A 188 -10.06 0.34 -7.04
CA VAL A 188 -8.97 0.09 -7.98
C VAL A 188 -7.72 -0.35 -7.20
N LEU A 189 -7.14 -1.48 -7.62
CA LEU A 189 -5.79 -1.89 -7.26
C LEU A 189 -4.91 -1.81 -8.52
N GLY A 190 -4.05 -0.81 -8.57
CA GLY A 190 -3.07 -0.55 -9.63
C GLY A 190 -1.67 -1.02 -9.23
N LEU A 191 -1.10 -2.00 -9.93
CA LEU A 191 0.27 -2.48 -9.71
C LEU A 191 1.01 -2.52 -11.05
N TYR A 192 1.79 -1.47 -11.35
CA TYR A 192 2.33 -1.22 -12.70
C TYR A 192 3.70 -1.79 -12.98
N GLU A 193 4.43 -2.23 -11.95
CA GLU A 193 5.77 -2.81 -12.06
C GLU A 193 5.99 -3.89 -11.00
N ASP A 194 6.95 -4.79 -11.23
CA ASP A 194 7.32 -5.83 -10.25
C ASP A 194 7.84 -5.21 -8.93
N THR A 195 8.54 -4.08 -9.05
CA THR A 195 9.19 -3.30 -7.99
C THR A 195 8.71 -1.85 -8.01
N HIS A 196 9.58 -0.86 -7.82
CA HIS A 196 9.26 0.53 -8.10
C HIS A 196 8.87 0.73 -9.57
N MET A 197 8.05 1.74 -9.82
CA MET A 197 7.81 2.26 -11.17
C MET A 197 9.13 2.77 -11.76
N GLN A 198 9.25 2.79 -13.09
CA GLN A 198 10.43 3.33 -13.73
C GLN A 198 10.52 4.84 -13.48
N TYR A 199 11.74 5.38 -13.54
CA TYR A 199 11.90 6.82 -13.57
C TYR A 199 11.19 7.40 -14.80
N HIS A 200 10.63 8.59 -14.68
CA HIS A 200 9.82 9.20 -15.74
C HIS A 200 10.50 9.28 -17.12
N LEU A 201 11.83 9.41 -17.15
CA LEU A 201 12.61 9.45 -18.40
C LEU A 201 12.86 8.07 -19.03
N GLU A 202 12.70 7.00 -18.25
CA GLU A 202 12.93 5.61 -18.66
C GLU A 202 11.61 4.86 -18.90
N ALA A 203 10.51 5.34 -18.30
CA ALA A 203 9.18 4.77 -18.42
C ALA A 203 8.69 4.77 -19.87
N SER A 204 8.20 3.62 -20.33
CA SER A 204 7.53 3.53 -21.63
C SER A 204 6.14 4.15 -21.53
N PRO A 205 5.81 5.19 -22.32
CA PRO A 205 4.49 5.77 -22.32
C PRO A 205 3.43 4.81 -22.88
N GLU A 206 3.79 3.68 -23.46
CA GLU A 206 2.85 2.67 -23.95
C GLU A 206 2.34 1.77 -22.81
N THR A 207 3.21 1.43 -21.85
CA THR A 207 2.91 0.45 -20.80
C THR A 207 2.67 1.07 -19.43
N GLU A 208 3.33 2.17 -19.11
CA GLU A 208 3.37 2.69 -17.74
C GLU A 208 2.62 4.03 -17.62
N PRO A 209 1.67 4.16 -16.67
CA PRO A 209 0.97 5.41 -16.45
C PRO A 209 1.84 6.43 -15.75
N THR A 210 1.65 7.71 -16.05
CA THR A 210 2.34 8.78 -15.31
C THR A 210 1.73 8.97 -13.90
N LEU A 211 2.46 9.62 -13.00
CA LEU A 211 1.93 10.02 -11.69
C LEU A 211 0.68 10.90 -11.82
N GLU A 212 0.63 11.75 -12.84
CA GLU A 212 -0.52 12.58 -13.17
C GLU A 212 -1.74 11.73 -13.58
N GLU A 213 -1.56 10.77 -14.47
CA GLU A 213 -2.64 9.87 -14.92
C GLU A 213 -3.19 9.02 -13.76
N MET A 214 -2.30 8.46 -12.94
CA MET A 214 -2.72 7.75 -11.72
C MET A 214 -3.49 8.68 -10.76
N THR A 215 -3.01 9.91 -10.57
CA THR A 215 -3.68 10.88 -9.69
C THR A 215 -5.06 11.25 -10.23
N GLU A 216 -5.20 11.49 -11.53
CA GLU A 216 -6.49 11.77 -12.17
C GLU A 216 -7.46 10.60 -11.99
N ALA A 217 -7.02 9.37 -12.29
CA ALA A 217 -7.81 8.16 -12.10
C ALA A 217 -8.28 8.02 -10.64
N ALA A 218 -7.38 8.26 -9.68
CA ALA A 218 -7.69 8.20 -8.26
C ALA A 218 -8.76 9.22 -7.87
N ILE A 219 -8.60 10.49 -8.27
CA ILE A 219 -9.55 11.55 -7.97
C ILE A 219 -10.91 11.23 -8.58
N LYS A 220 -10.96 10.76 -9.83
CA LYS A 220 -12.22 10.39 -10.51
C LYS A 220 -12.98 9.27 -9.80
N VAL A 221 -12.27 8.28 -9.25
CA VAL A 221 -12.91 7.20 -8.46
C VAL A 221 -13.32 7.69 -7.06
N LEU A 222 -12.44 8.38 -6.35
CA LEU A 222 -12.64 8.80 -4.95
C LEU A 222 -13.68 9.93 -4.79
N SER A 223 -13.73 10.87 -5.74
CA SER A 223 -14.66 12.03 -5.69
C SER A 223 -16.13 11.66 -5.79
N LYS A 224 -16.45 10.42 -6.17
CA LYS A 224 -17.83 9.90 -6.17
C LYS A 224 -18.42 9.82 -4.76
N ASN A 225 -17.59 9.71 -3.72
CA ASN A 225 -18.06 9.74 -2.36
C ASN A 225 -18.40 11.17 -1.93
N LYS A 226 -19.69 11.45 -1.73
CA LYS A 226 -20.20 12.77 -1.34
C LYS A 226 -19.72 13.25 0.03
N ASN A 227 -19.26 12.35 0.90
CA ASN A 227 -18.65 12.72 2.18
C ASN A 227 -17.21 13.24 2.00
N GLY A 228 -16.64 13.14 0.80
CA GLY A 228 -15.27 13.52 0.48
C GLY A 228 -14.30 12.36 0.58
N PHE A 229 -13.01 12.66 0.38
CA PHE A 229 -11.94 11.66 0.40
C PHE A 229 -10.63 12.21 0.95
N VAL A 230 -9.71 11.31 1.29
CA VAL A 230 -8.28 11.62 1.51
C VAL A 230 -7.47 10.82 0.49
N LEU A 231 -6.59 11.50 -0.23
CA LEU A 231 -5.69 10.89 -1.20
C LEU A 231 -4.25 11.26 -0.84
N PHE A 232 -3.41 10.25 -0.69
CA PHE A 232 -1.96 10.42 -0.62
C PHE A 232 -1.35 10.19 -2.00
N VAL A 233 -0.48 11.10 -2.43
CA VAL A 233 0.25 11.02 -3.70
C VAL A 233 1.74 11.17 -3.41
N GLU A 234 2.55 10.22 -3.87
CA GLU A 234 4.02 10.21 -3.76
C GLU A 234 4.73 10.07 -5.12
#